data_AF-A0A937K7S9-F1
#
_entry.id   AF-A0A937K7S9-F1
#
_cell.length_a   1.000
_cell.length_b   1.000
_cell.length_c   1.000
_cell.angle_alpha   90.00
_cell.angle_beta   90.00
_cell.angle_gamma   90.00
#
_symmetry.space_group_name_H-M   'P 1'
#
loop_
_entity.id
_entity.type
_entity.pdbx_description
1 polymer ?
#
loop_
_entity_poly.entity_id
_entity_poly.type
_entity_poly.pdbx_seq_one_letter_code
_entity_poly.pdbx_strand_id
1 'polypeptide(L)'
;MPFENSGLIRACLSDLYSVRIEFSRRFYDRFFEQVPEARRLFVHNQDKQALMLYAAVAMTMRGMESGRDLDGELIEFGKRHARLGVKQDMFPIFGSTFLETLIEYLPHHDHPKIAKAWWGGFTDMSTPIIAGMIAEQEEMMADKRLFRKEAEESAVIRLGRRMEATMDLRLH
;
A
#
# COMPACT_ATOMS: atom_id res chain seq x y z
N MET A 1 -22.27 9.44 7.47
CA MET A 1 -21.90 9.95 6.14
C MET A 1 -20.37 9.87 6.02
N PRO A 2 -19.81 9.28 4.96
CA PRO A 2 -18.39 8.90 4.91
C PRO A 2 -17.39 10.06 4.88
N PHE A 3 -17.83 11.33 4.86
CA PHE A 3 -16.92 12.46 4.60
C PHE A 3 -17.00 13.61 5.60
N GLU A 4 -17.78 13.51 6.68
CA GLU A 4 -17.85 14.60 7.70
C GLU A 4 -16.49 14.88 8.38
N ASN A 5 -15.56 13.91 8.33
CA ASN A 5 -14.33 13.94 9.11
C ASN A 5 -13.08 14.35 8.31
N SER A 6 -13.11 14.31 6.97
CA SER A 6 -11.94 14.63 6.12
C SER A 6 -11.53 16.11 6.23
N GLY A 7 -12.49 17.00 6.45
CA GLY A 7 -12.24 18.43 6.65
C GLY A 7 -11.38 18.75 7.88
N LEU A 8 -11.56 18.01 8.99
CA LEU A 8 -10.74 18.20 10.20
C LEU A 8 -9.29 17.78 9.94
N ILE A 9 -9.07 16.62 9.31
CA ILE A 9 -7.72 16.15 8.99
C ILE A 9 -7.03 17.09 8.01
N ARG A 10 -7.75 17.62 7.02
CA ARG A 10 -7.20 18.64 6.11
C ARG A 10 -6.79 19.91 6.86
N ALA A 11 -7.59 20.37 7.83
CA ALA A 11 -7.25 21.53 8.66
C ALA A 11 -5.97 21.26 9.47
N CYS A 12 -5.88 20.10 10.13
CA CYS A 12 -4.67 19.69 10.85
C CYS A 12 -3.43 19.66 9.93
N LEU A 13 -3.54 19.13 8.71
CA LEU A 13 -2.45 19.16 7.75
C LEU A 13 -2.06 20.60 7.37
N SER A 14 -3.05 21.47 7.17
CA SER A 14 -2.81 22.89 6.88
C SER A 14 -1.98 23.57 7.97
N ASP A 15 -2.26 23.28 9.25
CA ASP A 15 -1.51 23.81 10.39
C ASP A 15 -0.05 23.31 10.41
N LEU A 16 0.18 22.09 9.89
CA LEU A 16 1.51 21.51 9.74
C LEU A 16 2.28 22.01 8.50
N TYR A 17 1.69 22.84 7.64
CA TYR A 17 2.30 23.15 6.34
C TYR A 17 3.71 23.73 6.45
N SER A 18 3.96 24.61 7.43
CA SER A 18 5.28 25.23 7.66
C SER A 18 6.34 24.22 8.09
N VAL A 19 5.95 23.16 8.81
CA VAL A 19 6.83 22.12 9.38
C VAL A 19 6.71 20.77 8.65
N ARG A 20 6.01 20.71 7.51
CA ARG A 20 5.64 19.46 6.81
C ARG A 20 6.82 18.53 6.51
N ILE A 21 8.01 19.07 6.23
CA ILE A 21 9.20 18.27 5.95
C ILE A 21 9.67 17.57 7.23
N GLU A 22 9.73 18.29 8.34
CA GLU A 22 10.11 17.77 9.65
C GLU A 22 9.11 16.71 10.13
N PHE A 23 7.81 17.04 10.05
CA PHE A 23 6.71 16.12 10.36
C PHE A 23 6.84 14.81 9.57
N SER A 24 7.02 14.88 8.26
CA SER A 24 7.13 13.68 7.42
C SER A 24 8.40 12.87 7.71
N ARG A 25 9.53 13.52 8.01
CA ARG A 25 10.75 12.81 8.45
C ARG A 25 10.49 12.07 9.76
N ARG A 26 9.90 12.73 10.76
CA ARG A 26 9.54 12.14 12.05
C ARG A 26 8.59 10.95 11.89
N PHE A 27 7.60 11.06 11.01
CA PHE A 27 6.72 9.96 10.66
C PHE A 27 7.50 8.76 10.09
N TYR A 28 8.36 8.99 9.09
CA TYR A 28 9.12 7.91 8.45
C TYR A 28 10.11 7.25 9.39
N ASP A 29 10.76 8.01 10.26
CA ASP A 29 11.67 7.46 11.27
C ASP A 29 10.93 6.46 12.16
N ARG A 30 9.78 6.85 12.73
CA ARG A 30 8.93 5.95 13.53
C ARG A 30 8.39 4.77 12.75
N PHE A 31 7.94 5.00 11.52
CA PHE A 31 7.33 3.96 10.70
C PHE A 31 8.36 2.89 10.36
N PHE A 32 9.59 3.29 10.04
CA PHE A 32 10.66 2.37 9.71
C PHE A 32 11.36 1.74 10.90
N GLU A 33 11.20 2.27 12.10
CA GLU A 33 11.54 1.56 13.34
C GLU A 33 10.61 0.36 13.55
N GLN A 34 9.32 0.52 13.25
CA GLN A 34 8.32 -0.55 13.40
C GLN A 34 8.27 -1.50 12.20
N VAL A 35 8.55 -1.00 10.99
CA VAL A 35 8.53 -1.78 9.74
C VAL A 35 9.83 -1.56 8.94
N PRO A 36 10.98 -2.11 9.40
CA PRO A 36 12.28 -1.86 8.76
C PRO A 36 12.32 -2.28 7.29
N GLU A 37 11.61 -3.35 6.92
CA GLU A 37 11.58 -3.82 5.54
C GLU A 37 10.87 -2.84 4.59
N ALA A 38 10.03 -1.93 5.11
CA ALA A 38 9.32 -0.97 4.30
C ALA A 38 10.27 0.06 3.69
N ARG A 39 11.47 0.29 4.27
CA ARG A 39 12.48 1.24 3.72
C ARG A 39 12.79 1.01 2.24
N ARG A 40 12.79 -0.26 1.80
CA ARG A 40 13.08 -0.63 0.40
C ARG A 40 11.98 -0.23 -0.59
N LEU A 41 10.79 0.09 -0.09
CA LEU A 41 9.61 0.46 -0.87
C LEU A 41 9.56 1.95 -1.19
N PHE A 42 10.40 2.76 -0.55
CA PHE A 42 10.38 4.22 -0.65
C PHE A 42 11.60 4.77 -1.40
N VAL A 43 11.44 5.97 -1.96
CA VAL A 43 12.50 6.67 -2.68
C VAL A 43 13.65 6.97 -1.71
N HIS A 44 14.90 6.73 -2.14
CA HIS A 44 16.07 6.95 -1.29
C HIS A 44 16.28 8.42 -0.87
N ASN A 45 15.72 9.36 -1.62
CA ASN A 45 15.72 10.78 -1.25
C ASN A 45 14.58 11.08 -0.27
N GLN A 46 14.91 11.18 1.02
CA GLN A 46 13.96 11.37 2.11
C GLN A 46 13.14 12.67 2.00
N ASP A 47 13.71 13.75 1.46
CA ASP A 47 13.01 15.04 1.33
C ASP A 47 11.96 15.02 0.22
N LYS A 48 12.30 14.39 -0.91
CA LYS A 48 11.32 14.14 -1.97
C LYS A 48 10.21 13.22 -1.46
N GLN A 49 10.58 12.18 -0.72
CA GLN A 49 9.62 11.23 -0.14
C GLN A 49 8.68 11.89 0.87
N ALA A 50 9.20 12.77 1.73
CA ALA A 50 8.42 13.56 2.68
C ALA A 50 7.36 14.44 1.98
N LEU A 51 7.75 15.16 0.94
CA LEU A 51 6.82 15.99 0.17
C LEU A 51 5.74 15.17 -0.53
N MET A 52 6.08 13.99 -1.07
CA MET A 52 5.13 13.10 -1.72
C MET A 52 4.07 12.57 -0.75
N LEU A 53 4.47 12.15 0.45
CA LEU A 53 3.54 11.68 1.47
C LEU A 53 2.54 12.77 1.87
N TYR A 54 3.05 13.93 2.27
CA TYR A 54 2.22 15.04 2.70
C TYR A 54 1.23 15.45 1.58
N ALA A 55 1.72 15.56 0.34
CA ALA A 55 0.88 15.89 -0.80
C ALA A 55 -0.19 14.82 -1.07
N ALA A 56 0.16 13.53 -1.02
CA ALA A 56 -0.76 12.43 -1.24
C ALA A 56 -1.90 12.44 -0.21
N VAL A 57 -1.58 12.49 1.09
CA VAL A 57 -2.59 12.51 2.16
C VAL A 57 -3.48 13.75 2.03
N ALA A 58 -2.89 14.93 1.80
CA ALA A 58 -3.66 16.16 1.66
C ALA A 58 -4.58 16.16 0.41
N MET A 59 -4.13 15.58 -0.70
CA MET A 59 -4.94 15.44 -1.92
C MET A 59 -6.09 14.47 -1.73
N THR A 60 -5.84 13.31 -1.10
CA THR A 60 -6.89 12.32 -0.84
C THR A 60 -7.96 12.91 0.09
N MET A 61 -7.56 13.57 1.18
CA MET A 61 -8.51 14.20 2.11
C MET A 61 -9.35 15.29 1.42
N ARG A 62 -8.77 16.08 0.51
CA ARG A 62 -9.52 17.03 -0.34
C ARG A 62 -10.48 16.33 -1.31
N GLY A 63 -10.06 15.22 -1.92
CA GLY A 63 -10.90 14.43 -2.82
C GLY A 63 -12.15 13.91 -2.10
N MET A 64 -11.98 13.37 -0.90
CA MET A 64 -13.05 12.88 -0.04
C MET A 64 -14.01 14.00 0.39
N GLU A 65 -13.50 15.17 0.80
CA GLU A 65 -14.33 16.35 1.13
C GLU A 65 -15.17 16.81 -0.07
N SER A 66 -14.66 16.66 -1.30
CA SER A 66 -15.38 17.07 -2.52
C SER A 66 -16.49 16.10 -2.96
N GLY A 67 -16.72 14.99 -2.24
CA GLY A 67 -17.73 13.99 -2.59
C GLY A 67 -17.43 13.22 -3.88
N ARG A 68 -16.18 13.27 -4.37
CA ARG A 68 -15.74 12.44 -5.49
C ARG A 68 -15.63 11.00 -5.02
N ASP A 69 -16.23 10.10 -5.77
CA ASP A 69 -15.97 8.67 -5.66
C ASP A 69 -14.57 8.39 -6.22
N LEU A 70 -13.70 7.85 -5.36
CA LEU A 70 -12.31 7.54 -5.70
C LEU A 70 -12.05 6.04 -5.72
N ASP A 71 -13.07 5.19 -5.53
CA ASP A 71 -12.88 3.76 -5.29
C ASP A 71 -12.11 3.09 -6.42
N GLY A 72 -12.48 3.37 -7.69
CA GLY A 72 -11.77 2.82 -8.85
C GLY A 72 -10.30 3.25 -8.92
N GLU A 73 -10.00 4.51 -8.63
CA GLU A 73 -8.62 5.03 -8.61
C GLU A 73 -7.80 4.41 -7.48
N LEU A 74 -8.42 4.24 -6.31
CA LEU A 74 -7.81 3.65 -5.12
C LEU A 74 -7.57 2.14 -5.30
N ILE A 75 -8.46 1.42 -5.98
CA ILE A 75 -8.26 0.02 -6.35
C ILE A 75 -7.04 -0.13 -7.28
N GLU A 76 -6.95 0.67 -8.34
CA GLU A 76 -5.79 0.64 -9.25
C GLU A 76 -4.50 1.11 -8.58
N PHE A 77 -4.60 2.01 -7.59
CA PHE A 77 -3.50 2.34 -6.70
C PHE A 77 -3.07 1.14 -5.84
N GLY A 78 -4.03 0.40 -5.29
CA GLY A 78 -3.82 -0.85 -4.57
C GLY A 78 -3.09 -1.92 -5.37
N LYS A 79 -3.49 -2.16 -6.63
CA LYS A 79 -2.80 -3.11 -7.52
C LYS A 79 -1.31 -2.76 -7.68
N ARG A 80 -1.01 -1.47 -7.88
CA ARG A 80 0.39 -0.99 -7.94
C ARG A 80 1.13 -1.22 -6.62
N HIS A 81 0.47 -1.03 -5.47
CA HIS A 81 1.07 -1.28 -4.14
C HIS A 81 1.41 -2.75 -3.93
N ALA A 82 0.55 -3.67 -4.37
CA ALA A 82 0.84 -5.10 -4.34
C ALA A 82 2.07 -5.46 -5.17
N ARG A 83 2.19 -4.91 -6.39
CA ARG A 83 3.36 -5.14 -7.27
C ARG A 83 4.67 -4.61 -6.68
N LEU A 84 4.61 -3.52 -5.92
CA LEU A 84 5.78 -2.99 -5.20
C LEU A 84 6.15 -3.83 -3.97
N GLY A 85 5.30 -4.75 -3.53
CA GLY A 85 5.54 -5.62 -2.38
C GLY A 85 5.09 -5.02 -1.05
N VAL A 86 4.18 -4.05 -1.06
CA VAL A 86 3.49 -3.58 0.15
C VAL A 86 2.64 -4.73 0.72
N LYS A 87 2.64 -4.88 2.04
CA LYS A 87 1.84 -5.88 2.75
C LYS A 87 0.63 -5.23 3.43
N GLN A 88 -0.48 -5.95 3.53
CA GLN A 88 -1.69 -5.48 4.20
C GLN A 88 -1.43 -5.08 5.65
N ASP A 89 -0.61 -5.85 6.38
CA ASP A 89 -0.28 -5.60 7.79
C ASP A 89 0.48 -4.28 8.02
N MET A 90 1.00 -3.65 6.96
CA MET A 90 1.64 -2.33 7.06
C MET A 90 0.62 -1.20 7.27
N PHE A 91 -0.64 -1.37 6.86
CA PHE A 91 -1.65 -0.30 6.90
C PHE A 91 -2.03 0.12 8.33
N PRO A 92 -2.34 -0.80 9.26
CA PRO A 92 -2.61 -0.42 10.66
C PRO A 92 -1.42 0.31 11.29
N ILE A 93 -0.19 -0.17 11.05
CA ILE A 93 1.04 0.42 11.60
C ILE A 93 1.28 1.83 11.02
N PHE A 94 1.06 1.98 9.71
CA PHE A 94 1.13 3.29 9.05
C PHE A 94 0.11 4.26 9.65
N GLY A 95 -1.13 3.81 9.80
CA GLY A 95 -2.24 4.61 10.34
C GLY A 95 -1.99 5.08 11.78
N SER A 96 -1.52 4.19 12.67
CA SER A 96 -1.20 4.56 14.05
C SER A 96 0.00 5.50 14.11
N THR A 97 1.08 5.18 13.39
CA THR A 97 2.31 6.01 13.38
C THR A 97 2.03 7.43 12.88
N PHE A 98 1.18 7.57 11.87
CA PHE A 98 0.79 8.87 11.35
C PHE A 98 0.00 9.66 12.39
N LEU A 99 -0.98 9.03 13.05
CA LEU A 99 -1.78 9.67 14.10
C LEU A 99 -0.94 10.10 15.30
N GLU A 100 -0.04 9.24 15.77
CA GLU A 100 0.87 9.55 16.88
C GLU A 100 1.77 10.75 16.54
N THR A 101 2.27 10.78 15.30
CA THR A 101 3.07 11.91 14.81
C THR A 101 2.21 13.17 14.67
N LEU A 102 0.96 13.06 14.23
CA LEU A 102 0.04 14.19 14.15
C LEU A 102 -0.22 14.82 15.52
N ILE A 103 -0.44 13.98 16.54
CA ILE A 103 -0.66 14.39 17.92
C ILE A 103 0.57 15.09 18.51
N GLU A 104 1.78 14.59 18.24
CA GLU A 104 3.04 15.22 18.70
C GLU A 104 3.19 16.66 18.18
N TYR A 105 2.85 16.91 16.92
CA TYR A 105 2.99 18.24 16.31
C TYR A 105 1.78 19.16 16.56
N LEU A 106 0.67 18.63 17.09
CA LEU A 106 -0.56 19.38 17.37
C LEU A 106 -0.99 19.24 18.85
N PRO A 107 -0.13 19.60 19.83
CA PRO A 107 -0.36 19.30 21.25
C PRO A 107 -1.57 20.01 21.86
N HIS A 108 -2.04 21.11 21.27
CA HIS A 108 -3.15 21.92 21.78
C HIS A 108 -4.51 21.59 21.12
N HIS A 109 -4.54 20.62 20.20
CA HIS A 109 -5.77 20.20 19.54
C HIS A 109 -6.55 19.16 20.37
N ASP A 110 -7.84 18.98 20.03
CA ASP A 110 -8.68 17.91 20.55
C ASP A 110 -8.26 16.55 19.95
N HIS A 111 -7.32 15.86 20.61
CA HIS A 111 -6.76 14.58 20.13
C HIS A 111 -7.81 13.47 19.97
N PRO A 112 -8.79 13.27 20.89
CA PRO A 112 -9.88 12.31 20.66
C PRO A 112 -10.66 12.57 19.38
N LYS A 113 -10.96 13.84 19.08
CA LYS A 113 -11.68 14.22 17.86
C LYS A 113 -10.83 14.00 16.61
N ILE A 114 -9.54 14.34 16.66
CA ILE A 114 -8.59 14.07 15.57
C ILE A 114 -8.47 12.57 15.31
N ALA A 115 -8.30 11.75 16.36
CA ALA A 115 -8.14 10.31 16.23
C ALA A 115 -9.36 9.66 15.57
N LYS A 116 -10.58 10.04 16.00
CA LYS A 116 -11.81 9.56 15.38
C LYS A 116 -11.91 9.95 13.91
N ALA A 117 -11.58 11.21 13.58
CA ALA A 117 -11.64 11.70 12.22
C ALA A 117 -10.62 11.01 11.31
N TRP A 118 -9.40 10.83 11.82
CA TRP A 118 -8.30 10.18 11.11
C TRP A 118 -8.63 8.73 10.78
N TRP A 119 -9.06 7.94 11.77
CA TRP A 119 -9.37 6.53 11.54
C TRP A 119 -10.56 6.33 10.60
N GLY A 120 -11.56 7.23 10.63
CA GLY A 120 -12.64 7.23 9.63
C GLY A 120 -12.08 7.41 8.21
N GLY A 121 -11.43 8.54 7.94
CA GLY A 121 -10.90 8.82 6.60
C GLY A 121 -9.81 7.85 6.15
N PHE A 122 -8.97 7.37 7.06
CA PHE A 122 -7.95 6.37 6.77
C PHE A 122 -8.59 5.02 6.41
N THR A 123 -9.65 4.60 7.10
CA THR A 123 -10.39 3.36 6.77
C THR A 123 -11.07 3.49 5.40
N ASP A 124 -11.75 4.60 5.15
CA ASP A 124 -12.43 4.87 3.88
C ASP A 124 -11.44 4.88 2.70
N MET A 125 -10.23 5.41 2.89
CA MET A 125 -9.16 5.37 1.88
C MET A 125 -8.51 3.99 1.74
N SER A 126 -8.18 3.35 2.86
CA SER A 126 -7.37 2.12 2.86
C SER A 126 -8.15 0.90 2.38
N THR A 127 -9.48 0.87 2.57
CA THR A 127 -10.34 -0.25 2.17
C THR A 127 -10.25 -0.57 0.68
N PRO A 128 -10.53 0.36 -0.27
CA PRO A 128 -10.41 0.07 -1.70
C PRO A 128 -8.95 -0.20 -2.13
N ILE A 129 -7.96 0.42 -1.49
CA ILE A 129 -6.53 0.12 -1.75
C ILE A 129 -6.22 -1.34 -1.41
N ILE A 130 -6.60 -1.79 -0.22
CA ILE A 130 -6.39 -3.17 0.23
C ILE A 130 -7.15 -4.15 -0.67
N ALA A 131 -8.38 -3.82 -1.10
CA ALA A 131 -9.12 -4.63 -2.05
C ALA A 131 -8.38 -4.79 -3.38
N GLY A 132 -7.85 -3.70 -3.93
CA GLY A 132 -7.00 -3.74 -5.13
C GLY A 132 -5.72 -4.55 -4.95
N MET A 133 -5.10 -4.48 -3.76
CA MET A 133 -3.92 -5.29 -3.45
C MET A 133 -4.24 -6.79 -3.42
N ILE A 134 -5.36 -7.18 -2.80
CA ILE A 134 -5.80 -8.58 -2.72
C ILE A 134 -6.06 -9.12 -4.12
N ALA A 135 -6.83 -8.39 -4.94
CA ALA A 135 -7.14 -8.80 -6.30
C ALA A 135 -5.87 -9.02 -7.15
N GLU A 136 -4.92 -8.08 -7.11
CA GLU A 136 -3.65 -8.21 -7.83
C GLU A 136 -2.83 -9.40 -7.33
N GLN A 137 -2.79 -9.64 -6.02
CA GLN A 137 -2.06 -10.78 -5.47
C GLN A 137 -2.67 -12.11 -5.90
N GLU A 138 -4.00 -12.21 -5.96
CA GLU A 138 -4.71 -13.38 -6.46
C GLU A 138 -4.41 -13.64 -7.93
N GLU A 139 -4.45 -12.59 -8.78
CA GLU A 139 -4.09 -12.67 -10.20
C GLU A 139 -2.63 -13.14 -10.38
N MET A 140 -1.67 -12.49 -9.70
CA MET A 140 -0.26 -12.88 -9.74
C MET A 140 -0.01 -14.33 -9.28
N MET A 141 -0.80 -14.82 -8.32
CA MET A 141 -0.70 -16.19 -7.82
C MET A 141 -1.33 -17.19 -8.79
N ALA A 142 -2.43 -16.83 -9.47
CA ALA A 142 -3.03 -17.63 -10.52
C ALA A 142 -2.06 -17.77 -11.71
N ASP A 143 -1.45 -16.67 -12.16
CA ASP A 143 -0.45 -16.68 -13.23
C ASP A 143 0.74 -17.58 -12.88
N LYS A 144 1.29 -17.45 -11.67
CA LYS A 144 2.39 -18.32 -11.19
C LYS A 144 2.01 -19.80 -11.19
N ARG A 145 0.76 -20.14 -10.87
CA ARG A 145 0.27 -21.52 -10.89
C ARG A 145 0.15 -22.04 -12.33
N LEU A 146 -0.35 -21.21 -13.24
CA LEU A 146 -0.47 -21.55 -14.66
C LEU A 146 0.91 -21.85 -15.28
N PHE A 147 1.87 -20.93 -15.13
CA PHE A 147 3.23 -21.12 -15.65
C PHE A 147 3.92 -22.35 -15.07
N ARG A 148 3.68 -22.66 -13.78
CA ARG A 148 4.21 -23.88 -13.16
C ARG A 148 3.64 -25.14 -13.83
N LYS A 149 2.32 -25.17 -14.05
CA LYS A 149 1.63 -26.28 -14.70
C LYS A 149 2.12 -26.51 -16.13
N GLU A 150 2.27 -25.44 -16.92
CA GLU A 150 2.81 -25.51 -18.29
C GLU A 150 4.26 -26.04 -18.33
N ALA A 151 5.08 -25.63 -17.36
CA ALA A 151 6.45 -26.10 -17.23
C ALA A 151 6.53 -27.60 -16.86
N GLU A 152 5.65 -28.06 -15.96
CA GLU A 152 5.52 -29.47 -15.56
C GLU A 152 5.03 -30.34 -16.74
N GLU A 153 3.98 -29.94 -17.44
CA GLU A 153 3.47 -30.63 -18.64
C GLU A 153 4.56 -30.73 -19.73
N SER A 154 5.29 -29.63 -19.98
CA SER A 154 6.42 -29.63 -20.93
C SER A 154 7.58 -30.55 -20.50
N ALA A 155 7.81 -30.71 -19.19
CA ALA A 155 8.80 -31.65 -18.68
C ALA A 155 8.37 -33.11 -18.86
N VAL A 156 7.10 -33.41 -18.57
CA VAL A 156 6.51 -34.76 -18.77
C VAL A 156 6.55 -35.15 -20.25
N ILE A 157 6.14 -34.26 -21.16
CA ILE A 157 6.18 -34.52 -22.61
C ILE A 157 7.61 -34.77 -23.11
N ARG A 158 8.61 -34.05 -22.58
CA ARG A 158 10.03 -34.29 -22.93
C ARG A 158 10.53 -35.63 -22.40
N LEU A 159 10.12 -36.01 -21.19
CA LEU A 159 10.51 -37.29 -20.60
C LEU A 159 9.92 -38.47 -21.38
N GLY A 160 8.63 -38.41 -21.75
CA GLY A 160 7.97 -39.44 -22.57
C GLY A 160 8.69 -39.69 -23.90
N ARG A 161 8.98 -38.62 -24.66
CA ARG A 161 9.73 -38.71 -25.92
C ARG A 161 11.13 -39.31 -25.75
N ARG A 162 11.81 -39.01 -24.63
CA ARG A 162 13.13 -39.59 -24.33
C ARG A 162 13.02 -41.09 -24.04
N MET A 163 12.00 -41.51 -23.30
CA MET A 163 11.77 -42.92 -22.97
C MET A 163 11.48 -43.75 -24.22
N GLU A 164 10.62 -43.26 -25.12
CA GLU A 164 10.33 -43.88 -26.41
C GLU A 164 11.61 -44.08 -27.24
N ALA A 165 12.43 -43.02 -27.40
CA ALA A 165 13.69 -43.11 -28.14
C ALA A 165 14.68 -44.13 -27.53
N THR A 166 14.72 -44.28 -26.20
CA THR A 166 15.56 -45.29 -25.54
C THR A 166 15.01 -46.71 -25.63
N MET A 167 13.70 -46.88 -25.82
CA MET A 167 13.09 -48.20 -26.02
C MET A 167 13.32 -48.71 -27.44
N ASP A 168 13.22 -47.84 -28.45
CA ASP A 168 13.49 -48.19 -29.86
C ASP A 168 14.95 -48.65 -30.07
N LEU A 169 15.91 -48.07 -29.34
CA LEU A 169 17.33 -48.47 -29.39
C LEU A 169 17.63 -49.84 -28.75
N ARG A 170 16.70 -50.45 -28.01
CA ARG A 170 16.89 -51.76 -27.36
C ARG A 170 16.28 -52.93 -28.12
N LEU A 171 15.60 -52.68 -29.24
CA LEU A 171 14.91 -53.68 -30.05
C LEU A 171 15.67 -54.07 -31.34
N HIS A 172 16.92 -53.62 -31.49
CA HIS A 172 17.86 -54.01 -32.55
C HIS A 172 19.16 -54.50 -31.93
#